data_AF-A0A9D1A9S9-F1
#
_entry.id   AF-A0A9D1A9S9-F1
#
_cell.length_a   1.000
_cell.length_b   1.000
_cell.length_c   1.000
_cell.angle_alpha   90.00
_cell.angle_beta   90.00
_cell.angle_gamma   90.00
#
_symmetry.space_group_name_H-M   'P 1'
#
loop_
_entity.id
_entity.type
_entity.pdbx_description
1 polymer ?
#
loop_
_entity_poly.entity_id
_entity_poly.type
_entity_poly.pdbx_seq_one_letter_code
_entity_poly.pdbx_strand_id
1 'polypeptide(L)'
;MYCTQCQHMVDGERCPHCGSKKLRLPEQDDLCFLTEQEYLWSEMLQDVLRQHEIPVFTQNYLGAGITSKIGCLMEKVSFYVPYARYAEAQDLVTALFSETGEEEEDP
;
A
#
# COMPACT_ATOMS: atom_id res chain seq x y z
N MET A 1 0.30 8.19 14.46
CA MET A 1 -1.15 8.10 14.75
C MET A 1 -1.85 7.38 13.61
N TYR A 2 -3.11 6.96 13.76
CA TYR A 2 -3.90 6.23 12.76
C TYR A 2 -5.20 6.97 12.44
N CYS A 3 -5.52 7.08 11.15
CA CYS A 3 -6.78 7.64 10.66
C CYS A 3 -7.76 6.52 10.28
N THR A 4 -8.84 6.33 11.03
CA THR A 4 -9.82 5.25 10.75
C THR A 4 -10.61 5.47 9.46
N GLN A 5 -10.63 6.69 8.92
CA GLN A 5 -11.35 7.01 7.68
C GLN A 5 -10.54 6.71 6.43
N CYS A 6 -9.22 6.91 6.48
CA CYS A 6 -8.32 6.69 5.35
C CYS A 6 -7.47 5.44 5.52
N GLN A 7 -7.43 4.88 6.73
CA GLN A 7 -6.58 3.74 7.11
C GLN A 7 -5.07 4.02 6.98
N HIS A 8 -4.68 5.29 6.89
CA HIS A 8 -3.26 5.68 6.84
C HIS A 8 -2.68 5.87 8.24
N MET A 9 -1.40 5.51 8.37
CA MET A 9 -0.52 5.99 9.43
C MET A 9 -0.18 7.47 9.18
N VAL A 10 -0.27 8.27 10.23
CA VAL A 10 -0.18 9.73 10.19
C VAL A 10 0.85 10.21 11.22
N ASP A 11 1.86 10.91 10.72
CA ASP A 11 2.84 11.62 11.53
C ASP A 11 2.45 13.09 11.65
N GLY A 12 1.55 13.38 12.60
CA GLY A 12 1.05 14.73 12.85
C GLY A 12 -0.31 14.76 13.54
N GLU A 13 -0.87 15.97 13.65
CA GLU A 13 -2.16 16.20 14.33
C GLU A 13 -3.38 16.09 13.40
N ARG A 14 -3.17 16.00 12.08
CA ARG A 14 -4.23 15.88 11.07
C ARG A 14 -3.86 14.88 9.99
N CYS A 15 -4.82 14.10 9.54
CA CYS A 15 -4.64 13.22 8.39
C CYS A 15 -4.39 14.06 7.12
N PRO A 16 -3.30 13.82 6.37
CA PRO A 16 -3.02 14.57 5.14
C PRO A 16 -4.00 14.24 4.00
N HIS A 17 -4.66 13.09 4.06
CA HIS A 17 -5.59 12.64 3.00
C HIS A 17 -7.00 13.23 3.14
N CYS A 18 -7.59 13.22 4.35
CA CYS A 18 -8.96 13.71 4.58
C CYS A 18 -9.04 14.97 5.46
N GLY A 19 -7.92 15.46 6.00
CA GLY A 19 -7.88 16.63 6.88
C GLY A 19 -8.45 16.42 8.29
N SER A 20 -8.92 15.20 8.61
CA SER A 20 -9.52 14.88 9.90
C SER A 20 -8.51 14.98 11.05
N LYS A 21 -8.96 15.53 12.18
CA LYS A 21 -8.27 15.50 13.48
C LYS A 21 -8.61 14.28 14.33
N LYS A 22 -9.57 13.46 13.88
CA LYS A 22 -10.01 12.25 14.61
C LYS A 22 -9.00 11.12 14.40
N LEU A 23 -7.81 11.32 14.95
CA LEU A 23 -6.73 10.36 14.92
C LEU A 23 -6.69 9.61 16.26
N ARG A 24 -6.36 8.31 16.22
CA ARG A 24 -6.14 7.51 17.42
C ARG A 24 -4.85 6.69 17.32
N LEU A 25 -4.48 6.00 18.39
CA LEU A 25 -3.45 4.96 18.30
C LEU A 25 -4.03 3.77 17.52
N PRO A 26 -3.25 3.15 16.62
CA PRO A 26 -3.66 1.92 15.95
C PRO A 26 -3.75 0.76 16.95
N GLU A 27 -4.71 -0.13 16.71
CA GLU A 27 -4.85 -1.43 17.35
C GLU A 27 -4.18 -2.49 16.47
N GLN A 28 -3.80 -3.63 17.06
CA GLN A 28 -3.02 -4.66 16.36
C GLN A 28 -3.69 -5.17 15.07
N ASP A 29 -5.03 -5.25 15.08
CA ASP A 29 -5.84 -5.75 13.97
C ASP A 29 -6.29 -4.65 13.00
N ASP A 30 -5.95 -3.38 13.25
CA ASP A 30 -6.31 -2.30 12.34
C ASP A 30 -5.61 -2.48 10.99
N LEU A 31 -6.41 -2.48 9.92
CA LEU A 31 -5.89 -2.44 8.58
C LEU A 31 -5.25 -1.08 8.31
N CYS A 32 -3.96 -1.11 8.02
CA CYS A 32 -3.14 0.04 7.72
C CYS A 32 -2.77 0.02 6.24
N PHE A 33 -2.99 1.13 5.54
CA PHE A 33 -2.56 1.32 4.16
C PHE A 33 -1.04 1.19 4.07
N LEU A 34 -0.59 0.23 3.27
CA LEU A 34 0.82 -0.08 3.06
C LEU A 34 1.36 0.65 1.83
N THR A 35 0.80 0.37 0.66
CA THR A 35 1.25 0.95 -0.62
C THR A 35 0.20 0.76 -1.70
N GLU A 36 0.38 1.43 -2.83
CA GLU A 36 -0.40 1.25 -4.05
C GLU A 36 0.55 0.86 -5.18
N GLN A 37 0.23 -0.19 -5.92
CA GLN A 37 1.06 -0.70 -7.01
C GLN A 37 0.23 -0.93 -8.28
N GLU A 38 0.87 -0.81 -9.44
CA GLU A 38 0.26 -1.24 -10.71
C GLU A 38 0.06 -2.76 -10.71
N TYR A 39 -0.93 -3.26 -11.46
CA TYR A 39 -1.29 -4.68 -11.50
C TYR A 39 -0.10 -5.65 -11.69
N LEU A 40 0.90 -5.29 -12.51
CA LEU A 40 2.07 -6.14 -12.71
C LEU A 40 2.94 -6.26 -11.44
N TRP A 41 3.17 -5.14 -10.76
CA TRP A 41 3.95 -5.08 -9.52
C TRP A 41 3.18 -5.58 -8.31
N SER A 42 1.85 -5.55 -8.35
CA SER A 42 0.98 -6.00 -7.26
C SER A 42 1.09 -7.50 -7.03
N GLU A 43 1.14 -8.32 -8.09
CA GLU A 43 1.28 -9.78 -7.94
C GLU A 43 2.59 -10.13 -7.24
N MET A 44 3.70 -9.51 -7.65
CA MET A 44 5.01 -9.74 -7.04
C MET A 44 5.05 -9.31 -5.57
N LEU A 45 4.52 -8.12 -5.25
CA LEU A 45 4.44 -7.67 -3.87
C LEU A 45 3.56 -8.58 -3.02
N GLN A 46 2.44 -9.06 -3.58
CA GLN A 46 1.54 -9.97 -2.86
C GLN A 46 2.23 -11.30 -2.55
N ASP A 47 3.03 -11.83 -3.47
CA ASP A 47 3.79 -13.06 -3.26
C ASP A 47 4.87 -12.88 -2.18
N VAL A 48 5.60 -11.77 -2.19
CA VAL A 48 6.61 -11.47 -1.15
C VAL A 48 5.97 -11.40 0.23
N LEU A 49 4.86 -10.66 0.38
CA LEU A 49 4.15 -10.56 1.66
C LEU A 49 3.62 -11.93 2.12
N ARG A 50 3.15 -12.77 1.19
CA ARG A 50 2.68 -14.12 1.51
C ARG A 50 3.79 -15.05 1.97
N GLN A 51 4.97 -14.98 1.36
CA GLN A 51 6.13 -15.79 1.76
C GLN A 51 6.61 -15.46 3.17
N HIS A 52 6.41 -14.22 3.61
CA HIS A 52 6.67 -13.75 4.98
C HIS A 52 5.48 -13.92 5.94
N GLU A 53 4.45 -14.66 5.53
CA GLU A 53 3.25 -14.94 6.32
C GLU A 53 2.54 -13.66 6.83
N ILE A 54 2.63 -12.57 6.05
CA ILE A 54 1.97 -11.30 6.37
C ILE A 54 0.54 -11.31 5.81
N PRO A 55 -0.50 -11.18 6.66
CA PRO A 55 -1.87 -11.04 6.19
C PRO A 55 -2.02 -9.77 5.36
N VAL A 56 -2.56 -9.90 4.15
CA VAL A 56 -2.70 -8.81 3.20
C VAL A 56 -4.13 -8.72 2.68
N PHE A 57 -4.66 -7.51 2.67
CA PHE A 57 -5.96 -7.16 2.10
C PHE A 57 -5.71 -6.23 0.91
N THR A 58 -6.25 -6.58 -0.24
CA THR A 58 -6.11 -5.78 -1.46
C THR A 58 -7.45 -5.20 -1.89
N GLN A 59 -7.41 -3.97 -2.39
CA GLN A 59 -8.57 -3.32 -3.00
C GLN A 59 -8.20 -2.83 -4.39
N ASN A 60 -8.93 -3.32 -5.40
CA ASN A 60 -8.77 -2.91 -6.79
C ASN A 60 -9.70 -1.73 -7.07
N TYR A 61 -9.14 -0.62 -7.57
CA TYR A 61 -9.95 0.47 -8.10
C TYR A 61 -10.31 0.18 -9.56
N LEU A 62 -11.33 -0.65 -9.78
CA LEU A 62 -11.99 -0.74 -11.07
C LEU A 62 -12.88 0.51 -11.23
N GLY A 63 -12.38 1.52 -11.93
CA GLY A 63 -13.18 2.69 -12.27
C GLY A 63 -14.45 2.23 -13.00
N ALA A 64 -15.61 2.44 -12.37
CA ALA A 64 -16.91 2.09 -12.92
C ALA A 64 -17.19 2.89 -14.22
N GLY A 65 -16.72 2.40 -15.37
CA GLY A 65 -17.10 3.00 -16.66
C GLY A 65 -16.13 2.90 -17.84
N ILE A 66 -14.96 2.27 -17.77
CA ILE A 66 -14.08 2.14 -18.95
C ILE A 66 -14.35 0.83 -19.69
N THR A 67 -15.23 0.95 -20.69
CA THR A 67 -15.55 -0.09 -21.67
C THR A 67 -14.32 -0.47 -22.50
N SER A 68 -14.17 -1.77 -22.74
CA SER A 68 -13.64 -2.38 -23.97
C SER A 68 -12.25 -1.89 -24.49
N LYS A 69 -11.25 -2.74 -24.31
CA LYS A 69 -10.03 -2.91 -25.16
C LYS A 69 -8.77 -2.06 -24.90
N ILE A 70 -8.74 -1.07 -24.00
CA ILE A 70 -7.49 -0.31 -23.72
C ILE A 70 -7.10 -0.27 -22.22
N GLY A 71 -7.98 -0.65 -21.28
CA GLY A 71 -7.89 -0.20 -19.88
C GLY A 71 -7.33 -1.13 -18.79
N CYS A 72 -6.88 -2.36 -19.07
CA CYS A 72 -6.29 -3.21 -18.01
C CYS A 72 -4.93 -2.69 -17.49
N LEU A 73 -4.27 -1.79 -18.23
CA LEU A 73 -2.89 -1.36 -17.95
C LEU A 73 -2.78 -0.28 -16.85
N MET A 74 -3.90 0.27 -16.37
CA MET A 74 -3.90 1.32 -15.33
C MET A 74 -4.67 0.90 -14.07
N GLU A 75 -4.92 -0.39 -13.89
CA GLU A 75 -5.49 -0.91 -12.65
C GLU A 75 -4.41 -0.84 -11.57
N LYS A 76 -4.68 -0.03 -10.55
CA LYS A 76 -3.88 0.05 -9.35
C LYS A 76 -4.53 -0.76 -8.23
N VAL A 77 -3.67 -1.43 -7.48
CA VAL A 77 -4.04 -2.27 -6.35
C VAL A 77 -3.52 -1.60 -5.09
N SER A 78 -4.43 -1.27 -4.19
CA SER A 78 -4.08 -0.78 -2.85
C SER A 78 -3.90 -1.95 -1.90
N PHE A 79 -2.80 -1.93 -1.14
CA PHE A 79 -2.43 -2.95 -0.17
C PHE A 79 -2.65 -2.45 1.25
N TYR A 80 -3.26 -3.29 2.07
CA TYR A 80 -3.48 -3.05 3.49
C TYR A 80 -3.00 -4.25 4.30
N VAL A 81 -2.40 -4.00 5.46
CA VAL A 81 -1.93 -5.04 6.39
C VAL A 81 -2.32 -4.68 7.82
N PRO A 82 -2.49 -5.67 8.72
CA PRO A 82 -2.70 -5.39 10.15
C PRO A 82 -1.54 -4.58 10.73
N TYR A 83 -1.84 -3.65 11.64
CA TYR A 83 -0.81 -2.84 12.30
C TYR A 83 0.30 -3.67 12.94
N ALA A 84 -0.06 -4.85 13.49
CA ALA A 84 0.90 -5.80 14.07
C ALA A 84 2.05 -6.20 13.13
N ARG A 85 1.81 -6.18 11.82
CA ARG A 85 2.78 -6.56 10.78
C ARG A 85 3.17 -5.38 9.90
N TYR A 86 2.72 -4.16 10.23
CA TYR A 86 2.88 -2.99 9.37
C TYR A 86 4.33 -2.59 9.14
N ALA A 87 5.13 -2.49 10.20
CA ALA A 87 6.54 -2.12 10.09
C ALA A 87 7.33 -3.13 9.25
N GLU A 88 7.13 -4.43 9.50
CA GLU A 88 7.78 -5.48 8.71
C GLU A 88 7.35 -5.45 7.24
N ALA A 89 6.07 -5.22 6.97
CA ALA A 89 5.58 -5.08 5.60
C ALA A 89 6.17 -3.84 4.90
N GLN A 90 6.37 -2.74 5.62
CA GLN A 90 7.05 -1.55 5.08
C GLN A 90 8.49 -1.86 4.69
N ASP A 91 9.23 -2.56 5.55
CA ASP A 91 10.61 -2.95 5.26
C ASP A 91 10.70 -3.83 4.00
N LEU A 92 9.74 -4.76 3.82
CA LEU A 92 9.67 -5.60 2.61
C LEU A 92 9.34 -4.79 1.36
N VAL A 93 8.41 -3.84 1.43
CA VAL A 93 8.10 -2.94 0.31
C VAL A 93 9.33 -2.12 -0.04
N THR A 94 10.00 -1.53 0.95
CA THR A 94 11.22 -0.78 0.73
C THR A 94 12.29 -1.67 0.11
N ALA A 95 12.56 -2.86 0.64
CA ALA A 95 13.54 -3.77 0.05
C ALA A 95 13.22 -4.13 -1.40
N LEU A 96 11.95 -4.44 -1.71
CA LEU A 96 11.51 -4.88 -3.03
C LEU A 96 11.63 -3.78 -4.10
N PHE A 97 11.39 -2.52 -3.73
CA PHE A 97 11.33 -1.39 -4.67
C PHE A 97 12.50 -0.40 -4.54
N SER A 98 13.43 -0.59 -3.60
CA SER A 98 14.63 0.26 -3.47
C SER A 98 15.74 -0.14 -4.44
N GLU A 99 15.76 -1.38 -4.95
CA GLU A 99 16.79 -1.85 -5.88
C GLU A 99 16.52 -1.49 -7.35
N THR A 100 15.39 -0.86 -7.67
CA THR A 100 15.02 -0.49 -9.05
C THR A 100 15.50 0.92 -9.47
N GLY A 101 16.38 1.54 -8.68
CA GLY A 101 16.83 2.93 -8.86
C GLY A 101 18.32 3.14 -9.17
N GLU A 102 19.10 2.09 -9.42
CA GLU A 102 20.55 2.20 -9.67
C GLU A 102 21.01 1.41 -10.90
N GLU A 103 20.46 1.73 -12.08
CA GLU A 103 21.13 1.48 -13.36
C GLU A 103 20.88 2.69 -14.28
N GLU A 104 21.71 3.74 -14.20
CA GLU A 104 22.15 4.56 -15.35
C GLU A 104 23.19 5.63 -14.93
N GLU A 105 24.19 5.82 -15.81
CA GLU A 105 25.30 6.79 -15.84
C GLU A 105 26.65 6.37 -15.19
N ASP A 106 27.39 5.50 -15.89
CA ASP A 106 28.87 5.52 -15.89
C ASP A 106 29.35 6.46 -17.02
N PRO A 107 30.19 7.49 -16.74
CA PRO A 107 30.56 8.59 -17.65
C PRO A 107 31.38 8.25 -18.92
#